data_AF-A0A8S3JHB4-F1
#
_entry.id   AF-A0A8S3JHB4-F1
#
_cell.length_a   1.000
_cell.length_b   1.000
_cell.length_c   1.000
_cell.angle_alpha   90.00
_cell.angle_beta   90.00
_cell.angle_gamma   90.00
#
_symmetry.space_group_name_H-M   'P 1'
#
loop_
_entity.id
_entity.type
_entity.pdbx_description
1 polymer ?
#
loop_
_entity_poly.entity_id
_entity_poly.type
_entity_poly.pdbx_seq_one_letter_code
_entity_poly.pdbx_strand_id
1 'polypeptide(L)'
;MINRLKELAPEGITQYFDNTGGFVTDAVFDIIKKHGKIIICGQISTYNNSEDDPSKINIYPNYLAKTIYRGLSILGFVCGDFIHRNEEEFYKDMPVWLDQGTIKFHETFVDGFENLPRAYEMLFTGENIGKVVVRV
;
A
#
# COMPACT_ATOMS: atom_id res chain seq x y z
N MET A 1 -13.49 -10.58 -5.78
CA MET A 1 -13.06 -9.35 -5.06
C MET A 1 -13.94 -8.15 -5.38
N ILE A 2 -14.09 -7.72 -6.65
CA ILE A 2 -14.88 -6.52 -7.00
C ILE A 2 -16.32 -6.52 -6.45
N ASN A 3 -17.02 -7.67 -6.49
CA ASN A 3 -18.37 -7.78 -5.93
C ASN A 3 -18.39 -7.49 -4.43
N ARG A 4 -17.43 -8.05 -3.69
CA ARG A 4 -17.29 -7.80 -2.25
C ARG A 4 -16.97 -6.34 -1.95
N LEU A 5 -16.14 -5.70 -2.79
CA LEU A 5 -15.87 -4.27 -2.65
C LEU A 5 -17.12 -3.41 -2.93
N LYS A 6 -17.94 -3.77 -3.92
CA LYS A 6 -19.22 -3.10 -4.18
C LYS A 6 -20.23 -3.30 -3.04
N GLU A 7 -20.22 -4.44 -2.37
CA GLU A 7 -21.06 -4.67 -1.19
C GLU A 7 -20.63 -3.80 0.00
N LEU A 8 -19.31 -3.71 0.26
CA LEU A 8 -18.76 -2.98 1.40
C LEU A 8 -18.68 -1.47 1.17
N ALA A 9 -18.49 -1.05 -0.08
CA ALA A 9 -18.44 0.33 -0.51
C ALA A 9 -19.41 0.54 -1.68
N PRO A 10 -20.74 0.47 -1.44
CA PRO A 10 -21.76 0.57 -2.50
C PRO A 10 -21.73 1.90 -3.24
N GLU A 11 -21.28 2.96 -2.58
CA GLU A 11 -21.11 4.26 -3.22
C GLU A 11 -19.77 4.39 -3.98
N GLY A 12 -18.85 3.44 -3.81
CA GLY A 12 -17.49 3.50 -4.31
C GLY A 12 -16.49 4.15 -3.35
N ILE A 13 -15.24 4.22 -3.80
CA ILE A 13 -14.08 4.65 -3.00
C ILE A 13 -13.69 6.09 -3.35
N THR A 14 -13.50 6.97 -2.37
CA THR A 14 -13.04 8.36 -2.62
C THR A 14 -11.52 8.48 -2.59
N GLN A 15 -10.85 7.74 -1.71
CA GLN A 15 -9.41 7.79 -1.51
C GLN A 15 -8.84 6.38 -1.45
N TYR A 16 -7.73 6.15 -2.14
CA TYR A 16 -7.03 4.88 -2.16
C TYR A 16 -5.54 5.10 -1.92
N PHE A 17 -4.99 4.45 -0.89
CA PHE A 17 -3.56 4.43 -0.62
C PHE A 17 -3.03 3.06 -1.03
N ASP A 18 -2.29 3.02 -2.14
CA ASP A 18 -1.84 1.79 -2.79
C ASP A 18 -0.45 1.38 -2.30
N ASN A 19 -0.38 0.21 -1.70
CA ASN A 19 0.87 -0.49 -1.35
C ASN A 19 1.04 -1.80 -2.12
N THR A 20 0.02 -2.20 -2.89
CA THR A 20 -0.12 -3.54 -3.43
C THR A 20 0.07 -3.60 -4.93
N GLY A 21 -0.60 -2.73 -5.69
CA GLY A 21 -0.70 -2.86 -7.13
C GLY A 21 -1.58 -4.03 -7.59
N GLY A 22 -1.38 -4.43 -8.85
CA GLY A 22 -1.99 -5.62 -9.44
C GLY A 22 -3.53 -5.60 -9.41
N PHE A 23 -4.11 -6.79 -9.26
CA PHE A 23 -5.56 -6.98 -9.33
C PHE A 23 -6.33 -6.21 -8.24
N VAL A 24 -5.69 -5.88 -7.12
CA VAL A 24 -6.27 -5.05 -6.05
C VAL A 24 -6.55 -3.65 -6.57
N THR A 25 -5.52 -3.03 -7.14
CA THR A 25 -5.60 -1.69 -7.75
C THR A 25 -6.59 -1.69 -8.92
N ASP A 26 -6.59 -2.73 -9.76
CA ASP A 26 -7.56 -2.86 -10.86
C ASP A 26 -9.00 -2.75 -10.39
N ALA A 27 -9.36 -3.52 -9.34
CA ALA A 27 -10.72 -3.53 -8.82
C ALA A 27 -11.08 -2.20 -8.15
N VAL A 28 -10.13 -1.52 -7.50
CA VAL A 28 -10.37 -0.18 -6.94
C VAL A 28 -10.64 0.82 -8.06
N PHE A 29 -9.88 0.80 -9.14
CA PHE A 29 -10.09 1.69 -10.30
C PHE A 29 -11.49 1.51 -10.93
N ASP A 30 -12.10 0.33 -10.83
CA ASP A 30 -13.46 0.09 -11.32
C ASP A 30 -14.54 0.75 -10.46
N ILE A 31 -14.30 0.92 -9.16
CA ILE A 31 -15.28 1.42 -8.20
C ILE A 31 -14.92 2.77 -7.57
N ILE A 32 -13.77 3.36 -7.91
CA ILE A 32 -13.36 4.66 -7.40
C ILE A 32 -14.33 5.76 -7.89
N LYS A 33 -14.77 6.63 -6.99
CA LYS A 33 -15.67 7.74 -7.29
C LYS A 33 -15.02 8.71 -8.29
N LYS A 34 -15.85 9.47 -9.02
CA LYS A 34 -15.37 10.63 -9.79
C LYS A 34 -14.62 11.57 -8.85
N HIS A 35 -13.52 12.14 -9.32
CA HIS A 35 -12.61 12.99 -8.54
C HIS A 35 -11.95 12.30 -7.35
N GLY A 36 -11.89 10.97 -7.38
CA GLY A 36 -11.17 10.18 -6.39
C GLY A 36 -9.66 10.47 -6.41
N LYS A 37 -9.03 10.26 -5.26
CA LYS A 37 -7.59 10.46 -5.04
C LYS A 37 -6.90 9.13 -4.83
N ILE A 38 -5.78 8.94 -5.51
CA ILE A 38 -4.96 7.73 -5.40
C ILE A 38 -3.55 8.15 -5.03
N ILE A 39 -3.03 7.57 -3.95
CA ILE A 39 -1.63 7.69 -3.54
C ILE A 39 -0.96 6.36 -3.86
N ILE A 40 0.06 6.38 -4.72
CA ILE A 40 0.83 5.19 -5.06
C ILE A 40 2.12 5.18 -4.23
N CYS A 41 2.14 4.35 -3.19
CA CYS A 41 3.29 4.21 -2.28
C CYS A 41 4.14 2.98 -2.60
N GLY A 42 3.51 1.88 -3.04
CA GLY A 42 4.20 0.63 -3.35
C GLY A 42 3.38 -0.28 -4.24
N GLN A 43 4.03 -1.27 -4.86
CA GLN A 43 3.42 -2.23 -5.79
C GLN A 43 3.96 -3.64 -5.47
N ILE A 44 3.82 -4.09 -4.22
CA ILE A 44 4.48 -5.33 -3.77
C ILE A 44 4.08 -6.57 -4.59
N SER A 45 2.89 -6.57 -5.20
CA SER A 45 2.44 -7.67 -6.07
C SER A 45 3.30 -7.83 -7.33
N THR A 46 4.12 -6.83 -7.68
CA THR A 46 4.94 -6.86 -8.90
C THR A 46 6.44 -7.00 -8.62
N TYR A 47 6.90 -6.93 -7.36
CA TYR A 47 8.33 -6.89 -7.05
C TYR A 47 9.09 -8.17 -7.45
N ASN A 48 8.42 -9.32 -7.43
CA ASN A 48 9.01 -10.60 -7.82
C ASN A 48 8.75 -10.97 -9.29
N ASN A 49 8.27 -10.03 -10.10
CA ASN A 49 8.07 -10.28 -11.52
C ASN A 49 9.40 -10.21 -12.26
N SER A 50 9.72 -11.24 -13.06
CA SER A 50 10.80 -11.16 -14.04
C SER A 50 10.42 -10.19 -15.15
N GLU A 51 11.36 -9.34 -15.58
CA GLU A 51 11.16 -8.42 -16.71
C GLU A 51 10.86 -9.18 -18.02
N ASP A 52 11.31 -10.44 -18.12
CA ASP A 52 11.15 -11.29 -19.29
C ASP A 52 9.85 -12.12 -19.28
N ASP A 53 8.98 -11.97 -18.29
CA ASP A 53 7.74 -12.76 -18.19
C ASP A 53 6.67 -12.22 -19.16
N PRO A 54 6.42 -12.90 -20.31
CA PRO A 54 5.49 -12.40 -21.32
C PRO A 54 4.03 -12.53 -20.90
N SER A 55 3.73 -13.29 -19.83
CA SER A 55 2.39 -13.34 -19.22
C SER A 55 2.07 -12.07 -18.41
N LYS A 56 3.08 -11.23 -18.18
CA LYS A 56 3.02 -10.03 -17.33
C LYS A 56 3.21 -8.75 -18.11
N ILE A 57 2.81 -8.74 -19.39
CA ILE A 57 2.61 -7.50 -20.15
C ILE A 57 1.83 -6.53 -19.24
N ASN A 58 2.54 -5.51 -18.76
CA ASN A 58 2.12 -4.54 -17.75
C ASN A 58 1.17 -3.52 -18.37
N ILE A 59 0.19 -4.00 -19.14
CA ILE A 59 -0.88 -3.18 -19.69
C ILE A 59 -2.03 -3.35 -18.71
N TYR A 60 -2.06 -2.49 -17.69
CA TYR A 60 -3.31 -2.21 -16.99
C TYR A 60 -4.21 -1.47 -17.98
N PRO A 61 -5.12 -2.16 -18.70
CA PRO A 61 -5.79 -1.53 -19.81
C PRO A 61 -6.68 -0.44 -19.22
N ASN A 62 -6.46 0.78 -19.67
CA ASN A 62 -7.32 1.93 -19.43
C ASN A 62 -7.18 2.65 -18.08
N TYR A 63 -6.11 2.50 -17.28
CA TYR A 63 -5.93 3.38 -16.12
C TYR A 63 -5.89 4.86 -16.50
N LEU A 64 -5.12 5.23 -17.52
CA LEU A 64 -5.09 6.61 -18.01
C LEU A 64 -6.46 7.08 -18.50
N ALA A 65 -7.18 6.24 -19.25
CA ALA A 65 -8.55 6.58 -19.68
C ALA A 65 -9.51 6.71 -18.49
N LYS A 66 -9.48 5.79 -17.53
CA LYS A 66 -10.27 5.86 -16.29
C LYS A 66 -9.93 7.11 -15.49
N THR A 67 -8.65 7.48 -15.40
CA THR A 67 -8.17 8.72 -14.79
C THR A 67 -8.75 9.94 -15.49
N ILE A 68 -8.73 9.99 -16.82
CA ILE A 68 -9.30 11.09 -17.61
C ILE A 68 -10.82 11.16 -17.38
N TYR A 69 -11.56 10.08 -17.64
CA TYR A 69 -13.02 10.09 -17.62
C TYR A 69 -13.63 10.17 -16.22
N ARG A 70 -12.89 9.78 -15.17
CA ARG A 70 -13.30 9.96 -13.76
C ARG A 70 -12.67 11.20 -13.12
N GLY A 71 -11.76 11.90 -13.79
CA GLY A 71 -11.06 13.07 -13.25
C GLY A 71 -10.25 12.77 -12.00
N LEU A 72 -9.51 11.66 -11.97
CA LEU A 72 -8.77 11.21 -10.79
C LEU A 72 -7.49 12.02 -10.56
N SER A 73 -7.11 12.20 -9.30
CA SER A 73 -5.78 12.69 -8.92
C SER A 73 -4.92 11.53 -8.47
N ILE A 74 -3.76 11.34 -9.11
CA ILE A 74 -2.82 10.28 -8.78
C ILE A 74 -1.49 10.90 -8.39
N LEU A 75 -0.99 10.55 -7.20
CA LEU A 75 0.29 11.02 -6.68
C LEU A 75 1.19 9.82 -6.37
N GLY A 76 2.38 9.78 -6.98
CA GLY A 76 3.46 8.92 -6.51
C GLY A 76 3.98 9.44 -5.17
N PHE A 77 4.19 8.55 -4.21
CA PHE A 77 4.59 8.91 -2.86
C PHE A 77 5.83 8.13 -2.44
N VAL A 78 6.91 8.86 -2.17
CA VAL A 78 8.13 8.33 -1.57
C VAL A 78 8.29 8.99 -0.21
N CYS A 79 8.29 8.19 0.87
CA CYS A 79 8.37 8.71 2.24
C CYS A 79 9.58 9.64 2.45
N GLY A 80 10.71 9.35 1.79
CA GLY A 80 11.92 10.15 1.82
C GLY A 80 11.73 11.63 1.46
N ASP A 81 10.83 11.94 0.52
CA ASP A 81 10.57 13.31 0.07
C ASP A 81 9.90 14.16 1.17
N PHE A 82 9.32 13.53 2.18
CA PHE A 82 8.54 14.18 3.24
C PHE A 82 9.21 14.15 4.61
N ILE A 83 10.46 13.68 4.72
CA ILE A 83 11.19 13.61 6.01
C ILE A 83 11.28 14.98 6.70
N HIS A 84 11.33 16.08 5.93
CA HIS A 84 11.33 17.45 6.44
C HIS A 84 10.11 17.81 7.31
N ARG A 85 9.03 17.01 7.24
CA ARG A 85 7.81 17.19 8.04
C ARG A 85 7.83 16.40 9.35
N ASN A 86 8.84 15.55 9.57
CA ASN A 86 8.83 14.64 10.70
C ASN A 86 8.90 15.37 12.04
N GLU A 87 9.82 16.33 12.19
CA GLU A 87 10.02 17.02 13.48
C GLU A 87 8.81 17.85 13.91
N GLU A 88 8.27 18.66 13.00
CA GLU A 88 7.20 19.62 13.33
C GLU A 88 5.80 19.00 13.34
N GLU A 89 5.61 17.89 12.63
CA GLU A 89 4.29 17.24 12.51
C GLU A 89 4.30 15.82 13.10
N PHE A 90 5.00 14.88 12.48
CA PHE A 90 4.85 13.47 12.81
C PHE A 90 5.31 13.11 14.24
N TYR A 91 6.47 13.59 14.66
CA TYR A 91 7.03 13.33 16.00
C TYR A 91 6.30 14.07 17.11
N LYS A 92 5.51 15.08 16.77
CA LYS A 92 4.63 15.77 17.71
C LYS A 92 3.33 14.99 17.92
N ASP A 93 2.73 14.50 16.84
CA ASP A 93 1.38 13.92 16.90
C ASP A 93 1.38 12.40 17.20
N MET A 94 2.29 11.64 16.59
CA MET A 94 2.29 10.17 16.70
C MET A 94 2.45 9.67 18.14
N PRO A 95 3.37 10.21 18.98
CA PRO A 95 3.49 9.78 20.37
C PRO A 95 2.20 10.00 21.17
N VAL A 96 1.50 11.11 20.92
CA VAL A 96 0.23 11.43 21.56
C VAL A 96 -0.84 10.41 21.16
N TRP A 97 -0.93 10.07 19.87
CA TRP A 97 -1.90 9.07 19.40
C TRP A 97 -1.60 7.65 19.88
N LEU A 98 -0.32 7.32 20.09
CA LEU A 98 0.09 6.06 20.70
C LEU A 98 -0.31 5.99 22.18
N ASP A 99 -0.02 7.05 22.95
CA ASP A 99 -0.37 7.14 24.37
C ASP A 99 -1.90 7.09 24.59
N GLN A 100 -2.67 7.74 23.72
CA GLN A 100 -4.14 7.70 23.72
C GLN A 100 -4.72 6.36 23.23
N GLY A 101 -3.92 5.49 22.64
CA GLY A 101 -4.38 4.24 22.02
C GLY A 101 -5.19 4.44 20.74
N THR A 102 -5.17 5.64 20.16
CA THR A 102 -5.78 5.97 18.84
C THR A 102 -5.08 5.19 17.73
N ILE A 103 -3.75 5.07 17.83
CA ILE A 103 -2.95 4.21 16.96
C ILE A 103 -2.53 2.98 17.77
N LYS A 104 -2.77 1.80 17.19
CA LYS A 104 -2.26 0.52 17.67
C LYS A 104 -1.40 -0.07 16.57
N PHE A 105 -0.27 -0.65 16.94
CA PHE A 105 0.61 -1.33 16.02
C PHE A 105 0.87 -2.76 16.47
N HIS A 106 1.17 -3.61 15.50
CA HIS A 106 1.55 -5.00 15.73
C HIS A 106 2.93 -5.21 15.15
N GLU A 107 3.71 -6.06 15.80
CA GLU A 107 5.03 -6.45 15.35
C GLU A 107 5.14 -7.97 15.35
N THR A 108 5.87 -8.48 14.37
CA THR A 108 6.30 -9.86 14.31
C THR A 108 7.80 -9.88 14.52
N PHE A 109 8.22 -10.37 15.69
CA PHE A 109 9.62 -10.45 16.06
C PHE A 109 10.27 -11.73 15.55
N VAL A 110 11.48 -11.60 15.00
CA VAL A 110 12.37 -12.70 14.62
C VAL A 110 13.68 -12.52 15.39
N ASP A 111 14.06 -13.51 16.19
CA ASP A 111 15.27 -13.45 17.01
C ASP A 111 16.50 -13.89 16.24
N GLY A 112 17.63 -13.20 16.43
CA GLY A 112 18.93 -13.55 15.88
C GLY A 112 19.19 -12.92 14.51
N PHE A 113 20.36 -12.29 14.37
CA PHE A 113 20.79 -11.65 13.12
C PHE A 113 20.86 -12.67 11.96
N GLU A 114 21.23 -13.90 12.25
CA GLU A 114 21.29 -15.01 11.30
C GLU A 114 19.93 -15.34 10.64
N ASN A 115 18.82 -14.94 11.27
CA ASN A 115 17.47 -15.16 10.75
C ASN A 115 16.96 -14.02 9.85
N LEU A 116 17.80 -13.01 9.55
CA LEU A 116 17.45 -11.90 8.66
C LEU A 116 16.94 -12.37 7.27
N PRO A 117 17.53 -13.39 6.60
CA PRO A 117 16.99 -13.88 5.33
C PRO A 117 15.55 -14.40 5.44
N ARG A 118 15.26 -15.16 6.50
CA ARG A 118 13.91 -15.65 6.77
C ARG A 118 12.94 -14.50 7.06
N ALA A 119 13.36 -13.54 7.89
CA ALA A 119 12.55 -12.37 8.21
C ALA A 119 12.21 -11.53 6.96
N TYR A 120 13.16 -11.45 6.01
CA TYR A 120 12.94 -10.77 4.73
C TYR A 120 11.96 -11.55 3.83
N GLU A 121 12.07 -12.87 3.75
CA GLU A 121 11.15 -13.72 2.99
C GLU A 121 9.70 -13.57 3.44
N MET A 122 9.46 -13.43 4.76
CA MET A 122 8.12 -13.24 5.34
C MET A 122 7.37 -12.03 4.74
N LEU A 123 8.09 -11.01 4.26
CA LEU A 123 7.48 -9.83 3.60
C LEU A 123 6.71 -10.21 2.33
N PHE A 124 7.09 -11.30 1.66
CA PHE A 124 6.52 -11.74 0.39
C PHE A 124 5.58 -12.94 0.54
N THR A 125 5.70 -13.71 1.62
CA THR A 125 4.81 -14.86 1.89
C THR A 125 3.55 -14.46 2.66
N GLY A 126 3.54 -13.28 3.30
CA GLY A 126 2.42 -12.80 4.09
C GLY A 126 2.27 -13.52 5.44
N GLU A 127 3.33 -14.17 5.92
CA GLU A 127 3.37 -14.87 7.22
C GLU A 127 3.41 -13.92 8.43
N ASN A 128 3.67 -12.64 8.22
CA ASN A 128 3.76 -11.64 9.28
C ASN A 128 2.40 -11.01 9.61
N ILE A 129 2.21 -10.66 10.89
CA ILE A 129 1.17 -9.74 11.32
C ILE A 129 1.86 -8.46 11.79
N GLY A 130 1.61 -7.36 11.07
CA GLY A 130 2.23 -6.08 11.36
C GLY A 130 3.70 -6.01 10.92
N LYS A 131 4.49 -5.16 11.57
CA LYS A 131 5.88 -4.88 11.17
C LYS A 131 6.80 -6.04 11.53
N VAL A 132 7.54 -6.56 10.56
CA VAL A 132 8.63 -7.53 10.84
C VAL A 132 9.82 -6.79 11.44
N VAL A 133 10.31 -7.29 12.58
CA VAL A 133 11.48 -6.74 13.31
C VAL A 133 12.43 -7.87 13.66
N VAL A 134 13.71 -7.73 13.31
CA VAL A 134 14.76 -8.65 13.74
C VAL A 134 15.37 -8.13 15.04
N ARG A 135 15.37 -8.94 16.10
CA ARG A 135 15.98 -8.62 17.39
C ARG A 135 17.37 -9.25 17.46
N VAL A 136 18.38 -8.42 17.72
CA VAL A 136 19.80 -8.78 17.76
C VAL A 136 20.32 -8.65 19.18
#